data_AF-A0AAE1Z2A9-F1
#
_entry.id   AF-A0AAE1Z2A9-F1
#
_cell.length_a   1.000
_cell.length_b   1.000
_cell.length_c   1.000
_cell.angle_alpha   90.00
_cell.angle_beta   90.00
_cell.angle_gamma   90.00
#
_symmetry.space_group_name_H-M   'P 1'
#
loop_
_entity.id
_entity.type
_entity.pdbx_description
1 polymer ?
#
loop_
_entity_poly.entity_id
_entity_poly.type
_entity_poly.pdbx_seq_one_letter_code
_entity_poly.pdbx_strand_id
1 'polypeptide(L)'
;MAAATVKVAGNGIAEPPRSALIFVGTGCSSAVPNAMCLIQPTDPPCRVCSQSLSLPPEQNPNYRCNTSLLIDYCSAEGKHKYILIDVGKTFREQVLRWFTFHKIPQVDSIILTHEHADAVLGLDDIRTVQPFSPTNDIDPTPIYLTQDAMNSIAVKFPYLVQKNLKPGQEIRRVAQLDWKIIENDCTKPFVASGLEFVPLPVMHGEDYICLGFLFGERYKVAYISDISRFLPTTESYISKDGGQQLDLLILDTLYKKGSHNTHFCFPQSLDGVKRICPKRALLIGMTHEFDHHSDNEFLEDWSKRNLDISFFVFRPTVVYVDDLVDALRQFSLYTESLGCVHSSIFRSIHGNMIIWYGAWMKRTLENKQLLSSTLLSVLANVASMAILIDHSFFDAYAGESRDGSPAAKFFTGDIVSLSSATISADQANETGVSYACLQIFKDRFHKMDGATAGVCFKSQSTPRIVGFFVWKSLQFCYTYILTSDYRKTILPYLDGFAVDIKYDVFRVVYVSGDTDSVLNAQFCPQQHTVLENEVDKKEAYPVVQEFKDL
;
A
#
# COMPACT_ATOMS: atom_id res chain seq x y z
N MET A 1 -18.06 34.26 -13.04
CA MET A 1 -18.42 35.59 -12.50
C MET A 1 -17.66 35.82 -11.21
N ALA A 2 -17.37 37.09 -10.90
CA ALA A 2 -16.26 37.61 -10.09
C ALA A 2 -16.11 37.12 -8.63
N ALA A 3 -14.92 37.45 -8.10
CA ALA A 3 -14.50 37.55 -6.69
C ALA A 3 -13.77 36.34 -6.06
N ALA A 4 -12.54 36.63 -5.62
CA ALA A 4 -11.99 36.05 -4.41
C ALA A 4 -13.05 36.16 -3.32
N THR A 5 -13.56 35.02 -2.85
CA THR A 5 -14.48 34.99 -1.72
C THR A 5 -13.95 33.96 -0.76
N VAL A 6 -13.27 34.47 0.26
CA VAL A 6 -13.19 33.85 1.59
C VAL A 6 -14.60 33.36 1.92
N LYS A 7 -14.78 32.06 2.12
CA LYS A 7 -15.99 31.54 2.76
C LYS A 7 -16.00 32.10 4.18
N VAL A 8 -16.75 33.17 4.41
CA VAL A 8 -17.18 33.55 5.74
C VAL A 8 -18.31 32.57 6.10
N ALA A 9 -17.94 31.47 6.76
CA ALA A 9 -18.90 30.71 7.54
C ALA A 9 -19.43 31.64 8.64
N GLY A 10 -20.75 31.61 8.88
CA GLY A 10 -21.38 32.39 9.94
C GLY A 10 -20.60 32.22 11.26
N ASN A 11 -20.16 33.36 11.81
CA ASN A 11 -19.15 33.56 12.88
C ASN A 11 -17.72 33.83 12.39
N GLY A 12 -17.51 34.94 11.68
CA GLY A 12 -16.46 35.95 11.95
C GLY A 12 -14.98 35.55 12.12
N ILE A 13 -14.59 34.30 11.89
CA ILE A 13 -13.21 33.82 11.98
C ILE A 13 -12.87 33.32 10.58
N ALA A 14 -12.04 34.07 9.85
CA ALA A 14 -11.46 33.61 8.59
C ALA A 14 -10.73 32.29 8.87
N GLU A 15 -10.99 31.25 8.09
CA GLU A 15 -10.23 30.02 8.21
C GLU A 15 -8.73 30.34 8.05
N PRO A 16 -7.86 29.71 8.86
CA PRO A 16 -6.43 29.94 8.76
C PRO A 16 -5.97 29.58 7.33
N PRO A 17 -4.97 30.28 6.79
CA PRO A 17 -4.35 29.92 5.52
C PRO A 17 -3.90 28.46 5.56
N ARG A 18 -4.15 27.69 4.49
CA ARG A 18 -3.81 26.25 4.43
C ARG A 18 -3.13 25.93 3.12
N SER A 19 -2.21 24.98 3.20
CA SER A 19 -1.61 24.35 2.04
C SER A 19 -2.46 23.17 1.55
N ALA A 20 -2.39 22.87 0.26
CA ALA A 20 -3.15 21.78 -0.35
C ALA A 20 -2.33 21.01 -1.39
N LEU A 21 -2.68 19.74 -1.56
CA LEU A 21 -2.16 18.87 -2.61
C LEU A 21 -3.25 18.64 -3.65
N ILE A 22 -2.96 19.00 -4.90
CA ILE A 22 -3.89 18.90 -6.03
C ILE A 22 -3.29 17.93 -7.05
N PHE A 23 -3.88 16.74 -7.14
CA PHE A 23 -3.48 15.71 -8.10
C PHE A 23 -3.99 16.08 -9.49
N VAL A 24 -3.12 16.71 -10.29
CA VAL A 24 -3.50 17.15 -11.63
C VAL A 24 -3.40 16.03 -12.66
N GLY A 25 -2.66 14.96 -12.37
CA GLY A 25 -2.74 13.71 -13.08
C GLY A 25 -2.28 12.52 -12.25
N THR A 26 -2.83 11.34 -12.56
CA THR A 26 -2.66 10.10 -11.79
C THR A 26 -2.56 8.86 -12.68
N GLY A 27 -2.44 9.06 -13.98
CA GLY A 27 -2.40 8.00 -14.99
C GLY A 27 -0.97 7.70 -15.44
N CYS A 28 -0.81 6.52 -16.05
CA CYS A 28 0.45 6.10 -16.67
C CYS A 28 0.88 6.99 -17.84
N SER A 29 2.03 6.67 -18.45
CA SER A 29 2.57 7.38 -19.60
C SER A 29 1.60 7.51 -20.78
N SER A 30 0.71 6.54 -21.02
CA SER A 30 -0.30 6.61 -22.09
C SER A 30 -1.56 7.40 -21.72
N ALA A 31 -1.70 7.85 -20.46
CA ALA A 31 -2.94 8.36 -19.87
C ALA A 31 -4.09 7.34 -19.91
N VAL A 32 -5.22 7.69 -19.27
CA VAL A 32 -6.48 6.94 -19.31
C VAL A 32 -7.59 7.90 -19.76
N PRO A 33 -8.39 7.58 -20.80
CA PRO A 33 -8.49 6.28 -21.49
C PRO A 33 -7.26 5.88 -22.31
N ASN A 34 -7.05 4.57 -22.43
CA ASN A 34 -6.17 4.04 -23.46
C ASN A 34 -6.85 4.20 -24.84
N ALA A 35 -6.25 5.02 -25.71
CA ALA A 35 -6.80 5.33 -27.03
C ALA A 35 -7.04 4.10 -27.92
N MET A 36 -6.14 3.11 -27.89
CA MET A 36 -6.31 1.87 -28.67
C MET A 36 -7.56 1.10 -28.25
N CYS A 37 -7.86 1.09 -26.95
CA CYS A 37 -9.03 0.42 -26.41
C CYS A 37 -10.35 1.08 -26.88
N LEU A 38 -10.31 2.36 -27.27
CA LEU A 38 -11.48 3.08 -27.79
C LEU A 38 -11.61 2.96 -29.30
N ILE A 39 -10.49 2.99 -30.03
CA ILE A 39 -10.47 2.88 -31.50
C ILE A 39 -10.70 1.42 -31.94
N GLN A 40 -10.28 0.45 -31.12
CA GLN A 40 -10.46 -0.98 -31.34
C GLN A 40 -11.07 -1.61 -30.08
N PRO A 41 -12.37 -1.39 -29.81
CA PRO A 41 -13.01 -1.89 -28.61
C PRO A 41 -13.05 -3.42 -28.59
N THR A 42 -12.78 -3.99 -27.41
CA THR A 42 -13.00 -5.41 -27.13
C THR A 42 -14.49 -5.72 -26.98
N ASP A 43 -14.86 -7.00 -26.99
CA ASP A 43 -16.21 -7.46 -26.65
C ASP A 43 -16.16 -8.40 -25.43
N PRO A 44 -16.66 -7.97 -24.25
CA PRO A 44 -17.26 -6.66 -23.98
C PRO A 44 -16.22 -5.52 -23.96
N PRO A 45 -16.64 -4.24 -24.16
CA PRO A 45 -15.73 -3.10 -24.13
C PRO A 45 -15.15 -2.86 -22.74
N CYS A 46 -13.93 -2.33 -22.68
CA CYS A 46 -13.29 -1.99 -21.41
C CYS A 46 -14.10 -0.94 -20.66
N ARG A 47 -14.65 -1.34 -19.51
CA ARG A 47 -15.47 -0.48 -18.66
C ARG A 47 -14.78 0.82 -18.27
N VAL A 48 -13.51 0.78 -17.86
CA VAL A 48 -12.75 1.96 -17.42
C VAL A 48 -12.60 2.98 -18.55
N CYS A 49 -12.15 2.54 -19.74
CA CYS A 49 -12.02 3.42 -20.89
C CYS A 49 -13.37 3.97 -21.36
N SER A 50 -14.41 3.15 -21.43
CA SER A 50 -15.75 3.61 -21.84
C SER A 50 -16.33 4.63 -20.87
N GLN A 51 -16.22 4.38 -19.55
CA GLN A 51 -16.66 5.34 -18.52
C GLN A 51 -15.85 6.63 -18.55
N SER A 52 -14.55 6.53 -18.81
CA SER A 52 -13.67 7.71 -18.86
C SER A 52 -14.06 8.73 -19.94
N LEU A 53 -14.82 8.35 -20.97
CA LEU A 53 -15.37 9.33 -21.93
C LEU A 53 -16.85 9.69 -21.70
N SER A 54 -17.55 8.92 -20.87
CA SER A 54 -19.01 9.05 -20.70
C SER A 54 -19.39 9.97 -19.54
N LEU A 55 -18.47 10.21 -18.59
CA LEU A 55 -18.71 11.05 -17.42
C LEU A 55 -18.04 12.41 -17.57
N PRO A 56 -18.67 13.51 -17.10
CA PRO A 56 -18.05 14.82 -17.04
C PRO A 56 -16.70 14.77 -16.31
N PRO A 57 -15.67 15.53 -16.74
CA PRO A 57 -14.32 15.48 -16.17
C PRO A 57 -14.24 15.60 -14.64
N GLU A 58 -15.17 16.33 -14.04
CA GLU A 58 -15.26 16.59 -12.60
C GLU A 58 -15.80 15.40 -11.79
N GLN A 59 -16.52 14.49 -12.45
CA GLN A 59 -17.13 13.29 -11.86
C GLN A 59 -16.45 12.00 -12.33
N ASN A 60 -15.30 12.13 -13.00
CA ASN A 60 -14.72 11.05 -13.77
C ASN A 60 -13.30 10.72 -13.30
N PRO A 61 -13.16 9.98 -12.19
CA PRO A 61 -11.86 9.63 -11.64
C PRO A 61 -11.12 8.55 -12.47
N ASN A 62 -11.80 7.97 -13.47
CA ASN A 62 -11.20 7.05 -14.42
C ASN A 62 -10.58 7.76 -15.64
N TYR A 63 -10.83 9.05 -15.83
CA TYR A 63 -10.04 9.86 -16.76
C TYR A 63 -8.79 10.37 -16.05
N ARG A 64 -7.61 9.89 -16.44
CA ARG A 64 -6.35 10.15 -15.76
C ARG A 64 -5.31 10.69 -16.73
N CYS A 65 -4.98 11.98 -16.59
CA CYS A 65 -3.82 12.59 -17.25
C CYS A 65 -2.51 12.00 -16.69
N ASN A 66 -1.38 12.26 -17.36
CA ASN A 66 -0.06 11.80 -16.89
C ASN A 66 0.20 12.28 -15.47
N THR A 67 0.80 11.43 -14.66
CA THR A 67 1.21 11.71 -13.28
C THR A 67 1.83 13.10 -13.11
N SER A 68 1.24 13.91 -12.24
CA SER A 68 1.75 15.23 -11.85
C SER A 68 1.01 15.74 -10.61
N LEU A 69 1.71 16.46 -9.74
CA LEU A 69 1.19 16.97 -8.48
C LEU A 69 1.42 18.48 -8.40
N LEU A 70 0.35 19.24 -8.17
CA LEU A 70 0.44 20.64 -7.80
C LEU A 70 0.35 20.79 -6.28
N ILE A 71 1.33 21.45 -5.69
CA ILE A 71 1.37 21.84 -4.29
C ILE A 71 0.99 23.31 -4.22
N ASP A 72 -0.17 23.61 -3.62
CA ASP A 72 -0.53 24.96 -3.20
C ASP A 72 0.05 25.17 -1.79
N TYR A 73 1.24 25.74 -1.73
CA TYR A 73 1.96 25.99 -0.48
C TYR A 73 1.61 27.38 0.07
N CYS A 74 1.03 27.42 1.26
CA CYS A 74 0.72 28.66 1.96
C CYS A 74 1.77 28.94 3.03
N SER A 75 2.47 30.08 2.90
CA SER A 75 3.45 30.49 3.91
C SER A 75 2.79 30.97 5.21
N ALA A 76 3.58 31.11 6.27
CA ALA A 76 3.12 31.68 7.55
C ALA A 76 2.52 33.10 7.42
N GLU A 77 2.86 33.83 6.36
CA GLU A 77 2.31 35.16 6.04
C GLU A 77 0.99 35.09 5.26
N GLY A 78 0.47 33.89 4.98
CA GLY A 78 -0.75 33.66 4.21
C GLY A 78 -0.58 33.82 2.70
N LYS A 79 0.66 33.86 2.21
CA LYS A 79 0.95 33.98 0.77
C LYS A 79 1.05 32.59 0.14
N HIS A 80 0.25 32.38 -0.90
CA HIS A 80 0.24 31.14 -1.67
C HIS A 80 1.35 31.10 -2.73
N LYS A 81 1.94 29.92 -2.89
CA LYS A 81 2.95 29.57 -3.88
C LYS A 81 2.60 28.22 -4.51
N TYR A 82 2.63 28.17 -5.83
CA TYR A 82 2.19 27.01 -6.60
C TYR A 82 3.38 26.27 -7.18
N ILE A 83 3.70 25.10 -6.62
CA ILE A 83 4.86 24.28 -6.98
C ILE A 83 4.33 23.06 -7.73
N LEU A 84 4.82 22.82 -8.94
CA LEU A 84 4.36 21.71 -9.77
C LEU A 84 5.44 20.63 -9.85
N ILE A 85 5.08 19.38 -9.58
CA ILE A 85 5.93 18.21 -9.83
C ILE A 85 5.52 17.60 -11.18
N ASP A 86 6.48 17.57 -12.11
CA ASP A 86 6.36 17.12 -13.50
C ASP A 86 5.37 17.91 -14.37
N VAL A 87 5.70 17.99 -15.66
CA VAL A 87 4.95 18.73 -16.69
C VAL A 87 4.85 17.86 -17.95
N GLY A 88 4.03 16.82 -17.87
CA GLY A 88 3.83 15.84 -18.93
C GLY A 88 3.11 16.37 -20.18
N LYS A 89 3.03 15.53 -21.22
CA LYS A 89 2.30 15.84 -22.48
C LYS A 89 0.81 16.17 -22.32
N THR A 90 0.21 15.83 -21.19
CA THR A 90 -1.20 16.15 -20.88
C THR A 90 -1.36 17.47 -20.11
N PHE A 91 -0.28 18.23 -19.88
CA PHE A 91 -0.27 19.45 -19.07
C PHE A 91 -1.32 20.49 -19.50
N ARG A 92 -1.47 20.73 -20.81
CA ARG A 92 -2.51 21.65 -21.31
C ARG A 92 -3.91 21.28 -20.83
N GLU A 93 -4.23 19.99 -20.83
CA GLU A 93 -5.52 19.50 -20.35
C GLU A 93 -5.64 19.65 -18.82
N GLN A 94 -4.55 19.35 -18.10
CA GLN A 94 -4.48 19.52 -16.64
C GLN A 94 -4.75 20.97 -16.23
N VAL A 95 -4.18 21.96 -16.95
CA VAL A 95 -4.46 23.38 -16.73
C VAL A 95 -5.93 23.69 -16.95
N LEU A 96 -6.49 23.26 -18.10
CA LEU A 96 -7.88 23.54 -18.44
C LEU A 96 -8.87 22.92 -17.45
N ARG A 97 -8.56 21.74 -16.89
CA ARG A 97 -9.42 21.03 -15.95
C ARG A 97 -9.25 21.50 -14.52
N TRP A 98 -8.02 21.51 -14.02
CA TRP A 98 -7.76 21.65 -12.58
C TRP A 98 -7.38 23.06 -12.19
N PHE A 99 -6.57 23.75 -13.01
CA PHE A 99 -6.17 25.12 -12.65
C PHE A 99 -7.35 26.08 -12.76
N THR A 100 -8.21 25.91 -13.77
CA THR A 100 -9.44 26.71 -13.89
C THR A 100 -10.42 26.42 -12.75
N PHE A 101 -10.59 25.15 -12.39
CA PHE A 101 -11.50 24.70 -11.33
C PHE A 101 -11.06 25.18 -9.94
N HIS A 102 -9.77 25.00 -9.61
CA HIS A 102 -9.19 25.44 -8.35
C HIS A 102 -8.76 26.92 -8.35
N LYS A 103 -8.96 27.64 -9.46
CA LYS A 103 -8.58 29.05 -9.65
C LYS A 103 -7.09 29.32 -9.39
N ILE A 104 -6.23 28.39 -9.83
CA ILE A 104 -4.79 28.51 -9.75
C ILE A 104 -4.32 29.57 -10.76
N PRO A 105 -3.69 30.66 -10.32
CA PRO A 105 -3.38 31.79 -11.20
C PRO A 105 -2.09 31.59 -12.00
N GLN A 106 -1.14 30.82 -11.48
CA GLN A 106 0.20 30.66 -12.04
C GLN A 106 0.92 29.44 -11.47
N VAL A 107 2.12 29.16 -11.98
CA VAL A 107 3.08 28.21 -11.37
C VAL A 107 4.36 28.98 -10.99
N ASP A 108 4.73 28.93 -9.71
CA ASP A 108 5.88 29.64 -9.14
C ASP A 108 7.19 28.88 -9.27
N SER A 109 7.17 27.55 -9.26
CA SER A 109 8.33 26.71 -9.56
C SER A 109 7.90 25.31 -10.00
N ILE A 110 8.81 24.62 -10.67
CA ILE A 110 8.59 23.27 -11.20
C ILE A 110 9.72 22.36 -10.72
N ILE A 111 9.39 21.13 -10.34
CA ILE A 111 10.34 20.09 -9.98
C ILE A 111 10.12 18.92 -10.95
N LEU A 112 11.18 18.46 -11.60
CA LEU A 112 11.11 17.31 -12.51
C LEU A 112 11.69 16.08 -11.82
N THR A 113 10.92 14.99 -11.83
CA THR A 113 11.34 13.68 -11.30
C THR A 113 12.40 13.04 -12.20
N HIS A 114 12.20 13.13 -13.52
CA HIS A 114 13.05 12.58 -14.57
C HIS A 114 12.67 13.15 -15.96
N GLU A 115 13.37 12.75 -17.03
CA GLU A 115 13.22 13.33 -18.36
C GLU A 115 12.28 12.59 -19.33
N HIS A 116 11.51 11.58 -18.91
CA HIS A 116 10.62 10.89 -19.85
C HIS A 116 9.49 11.79 -20.36
N ALA A 117 8.93 11.40 -21.50
CA ALA A 117 8.01 12.25 -22.26
C ALA A 117 6.75 12.64 -21.47
N ASP A 118 6.23 11.72 -20.69
CA ASP A 118 5.11 11.89 -19.78
C ASP A 118 5.41 12.74 -18.55
N ALA A 119 6.69 13.05 -18.28
CA ALA A 119 7.10 13.99 -17.24
C ALA A 119 7.50 15.37 -17.78
N VAL A 120 7.90 15.51 -19.06
CA VAL A 120 8.48 16.78 -19.57
C VAL A 120 7.88 17.36 -20.85
N LEU A 121 7.03 16.64 -21.61
CA LEU A 121 6.59 17.16 -22.91
C LEU A 121 5.61 18.33 -22.85
N GLY A 122 5.10 18.69 -21.67
CA GLY A 122 4.29 19.89 -21.46
C GLY A 122 5.11 21.15 -21.16
N LEU A 123 6.45 21.07 -21.13
CA LEU A 123 7.32 22.22 -20.83
C LEU A 123 7.08 23.41 -21.78
N ASP A 124 6.70 23.15 -23.04
CA ASP A 124 6.38 24.21 -24.01
C ASP A 124 5.13 25.02 -23.60
N ASP A 125 4.14 24.34 -23.01
CA ASP A 125 2.85 24.91 -22.61
C ASP A 125 2.93 25.72 -21.30
N ILE A 126 4.05 25.67 -20.55
CA ILE A 126 4.25 26.41 -19.29
C ILE A 126 3.99 27.89 -19.45
N ARG A 127 4.27 28.45 -20.63
CA ARG A 127 4.01 29.86 -20.92
C ARG A 127 2.56 30.29 -20.61
N THR A 128 1.61 29.36 -20.64
CA THR A 128 0.19 29.60 -20.31
C THR A 128 -0.03 29.96 -18.83
N VAL A 129 0.89 29.54 -17.96
CA VAL A 129 0.79 29.70 -16.49
C VAL A 129 1.89 30.59 -15.91
N GLN A 130 2.65 31.27 -16.78
CA GLN A 130 3.53 32.36 -16.40
C GLN A 130 2.77 33.70 -16.48
N PRO A 131 3.19 34.73 -15.71
CA PRO A 131 2.68 36.08 -15.90
C PRO A 131 2.75 36.52 -17.37
N PHE A 132 1.73 37.22 -17.86
CA PHE A 132 1.77 37.76 -19.21
C PHE A 132 2.57 39.06 -19.26
N SER A 133 3.55 39.14 -20.16
CA SER A 133 4.18 40.39 -20.55
C SER A 133 4.17 40.57 -22.08
N PRO A 134 3.78 41.75 -22.61
CA PRO A 134 3.93 42.10 -24.03
C PRO A 134 5.39 42.09 -24.51
N THR A 135 6.31 42.44 -23.62
CA THR A 135 7.76 42.62 -23.84
C THR A 135 8.58 41.39 -23.44
N ASN A 136 7.94 40.36 -22.88
CA ASN A 136 8.57 39.13 -22.40
C ASN A 136 9.61 39.37 -21.28
N ASP A 137 9.47 40.47 -20.53
CA ASP A 137 10.23 40.85 -19.33
C ASP A 137 9.60 40.27 -18.06
N ILE A 138 9.38 38.95 -18.05
CA ILE A 138 8.91 38.24 -16.87
C ILE A 138 10.06 37.55 -16.16
N ASP A 139 9.94 37.40 -14.84
CA ASP A 139 10.84 36.57 -14.07
C ASP A 139 10.76 35.12 -14.58
N PRO A 140 11.89 34.50 -14.96
CA PRO A 140 11.87 33.12 -15.42
C PRO A 140 11.40 32.16 -14.31
N THR A 141 10.57 31.17 -14.67
CA THR A 141 10.12 30.13 -13.73
C THR A 141 11.27 29.18 -13.41
N PRO A 142 11.64 29.01 -12.13
CA PRO A 142 12.64 28.03 -11.72
C PRO A 142 12.18 26.60 -12.01
N ILE A 143 13.07 25.80 -12.61
CA ILE A 143 12.87 24.36 -12.81
C ILE A 143 14.00 23.61 -12.13
N TYR A 144 13.66 22.75 -11.17
CA TYR A 144 14.59 21.92 -10.41
C TYR A 144 14.66 20.53 -11.02
N LEU A 145 15.87 20.07 -11.36
CA LEU A 145 16.10 18.80 -12.05
C LEU A 145 17.54 18.32 -11.85
N THR A 146 17.80 17.03 -12.09
CA THR A 146 19.16 16.50 -12.08
C THR A 146 19.97 16.96 -13.29
N GLN A 147 21.30 16.85 -13.22
CA GLN A 147 22.17 17.15 -14.36
C GLN A 147 21.88 16.24 -15.56
N ASP A 148 21.57 14.97 -15.34
CA ASP A 148 21.24 14.01 -16.40
C ASP A 148 19.94 14.39 -17.11
N ALA A 149 18.90 14.75 -16.34
CA ALA A 149 17.65 15.26 -16.91
C ALA A 149 17.89 16.54 -17.71
N MET A 150 18.72 17.46 -17.20
CA MET A 150 19.08 18.69 -17.90
C MET A 150 19.78 18.41 -19.24
N ASN A 151 20.71 17.46 -19.28
CA ASN A 151 21.41 17.07 -20.50
C ASN A 151 20.42 16.55 -21.56
N SER A 152 19.45 15.74 -21.15
CA SER A 152 18.41 15.23 -22.05
C SER A 152 17.45 16.33 -22.53
N ILE A 153 17.05 17.23 -21.63
CA ILE A 153 16.17 18.36 -21.95
C ILE A 153 16.85 19.32 -22.94
N ALA A 154 18.15 19.57 -22.83
CA ALA A 154 18.88 20.41 -23.77
C ALA A 154 18.85 19.86 -25.21
N VAL A 155 18.74 18.54 -25.37
CA VAL A 155 18.59 17.87 -26.68
C VAL A 155 17.15 17.92 -27.17
N LYS A 156 16.17 17.68 -26.28
CA LYS A 156 14.73 17.64 -26.62
C LYS A 156 14.16 19.04 -26.91
N PHE A 157 14.57 20.03 -26.13
CA PHE A 157 14.07 21.41 -26.16
C PHE A 157 15.20 22.45 -26.22
N PRO A 158 16.05 22.42 -27.27
CA PRO A 158 17.19 23.34 -27.37
C PRO A 158 16.77 24.81 -27.33
N TYR A 159 15.55 25.12 -27.79
CA TYR A 159 14.99 26.48 -27.78
C TYR A 159 14.52 26.97 -26.40
N LEU A 160 14.31 26.07 -25.43
CA LEU A 160 14.00 26.42 -24.03
C LEU A 160 15.26 26.59 -23.17
N VAL A 161 16.41 26.07 -23.64
CA VAL A 161 17.68 26.11 -22.91
C VAL A 161 18.60 27.24 -23.41
N GLN A 162 18.65 27.49 -24.71
CA GLN A 162 19.58 28.45 -25.30
C GLN A 162 19.08 29.90 -25.18
N LYS A 163 19.78 30.72 -24.39
CA LYS A 163 19.48 32.16 -24.20
C LYS A 163 20.36 33.13 -25.00
N ASN A 164 21.27 32.65 -25.84
CA ASN A 164 22.13 33.54 -26.64
C ASN A 164 21.42 33.97 -27.93
N LEU A 165 20.61 35.02 -27.83
CA LEU A 165 20.15 35.76 -29.01
C LEU A 165 21.36 36.38 -29.72
N LYS A 166 21.49 36.15 -31.02
CA LYS A 166 22.48 36.87 -31.84
C LYS A 166 22.08 38.35 -31.91
N PRO A 167 23.02 39.30 -32.02
CA PRO A 167 22.69 40.71 -32.24
C PRO A 167 21.72 40.86 -33.42
N GLY A 168 20.55 41.45 -33.18
CA GLY A 168 19.50 41.64 -34.21
C GLY A 168 18.46 40.51 -34.34
N GLN A 169 18.51 39.44 -33.53
CA GLN A 169 17.40 38.49 -33.47
C GLN A 169 16.24 39.04 -32.65
N GLU A 170 15.02 38.93 -33.19
CA GLU A 170 13.79 39.19 -32.46
C GLU A 170 13.67 38.26 -31.24
N ILE A 171 13.15 38.79 -30.13
CA ILE A 171 12.89 38.02 -28.92
C ILE A 171 11.86 36.94 -29.26
N ARG A 172 12.29 35.67 -29.21
CA ARG A 172 11.38 34.53 -29.36
C ARG A 172 10.45 34.48 -28.16
N ARG A 173 9.15 34.45 -28.42
CA ARG A 173 8.11 34.35 -27.40
C ARG A 173 7.93 32.90 -26.93
N VAL A 174 8.92 32.38 -26.21
CA VAL A 174 8.92 31.04 -25.58
C VAL A 174 8.86 31.16 -24.06
N ALA A 175 8.54 30.07 -23.37
CA ALA A 175 8.54 30.03 -21.91
C ALA A 175 9.89 30.50 -21.34
N GLN A 176 9.85 31.33 -20.31
CA GLN A 176 11.06 31.84 -19.66
C GLN A 176 11.42 30.93 -18.50
N LEU A 177 12.47 30.13 -18.65
CA LEU A 177 12.85 29.10 -17.66
C LEU A 177 14.21 29.41 -17.04
N ASP A 178 14.37 29.06 -15.76
CA ASP A 178 15.61 29.13 -15.01
C ASP A 178 15.95 27.75 -14.45
N TRP A 179 16.93 27.09 -15.07
CA TRP A 179 17.29 25.71 -14.77
C TRP A 179 18.15 25.63 -13.52
N LYS A 180 17.69 24.88 -12.50
CA LYS A 180 18.34 24.68 -11.20
C LYS A 180 18.73 23.21 -11.03
N ILE A 181 20.03 22.94 -11.02
CA ILE A 181 20.52 21.57 -10.82
C ILE A 181 20.38 21.16 -9.35
N ILE A 182 19.75 20.02 -9.11
CA ILE A 182 19.65 19.37 -7.81
C ILE A 182 20.45 18.05 -7.78
N GLU A 183 20.93 17.67 -6.60
CA GLU A 183 21.65 16.41 -6.38
C GLU A 183 20.65 15.26 -6.19
N ASN A 184 21.04 14.05 -6.60
CA ASN A 184 20.26 12.82 -6.40
C ASN A 184 20.64 12.15 -5.06
N ASP A 185 20.47 12.87 -3.95
CA ASP A 185 20.91 12.44 -2.62
C ASP A 185 19.94 12.91 -1.53
N CYS A 186 19.50 11.99 -0.66
CA CYS A 186 18.60 12.28 0.47
C CYS A 186 19.21 13.24 1.52
N THR A 187 20.52 13.48 1.48
CA THR A 187 21.23 14.40 2.38
C THR A 187 21.39 15.81 1.81
N LYS A 188 20.89 16.05 0.59
CA LYS A 188 21.05 17.30 -0.16
C LYS A 188 19.69 17.96 -0.42
N PRO A 189 19.02 18.48 0.61
CA PRO A 189 17.76 19.18 0.43
C PRO A 189 17.93 20.45 -0.40
N PHE A 190 16.84 20.88 -1.03
CA PHE A 190 16.74 22.14 -1.75
C PHE A 190 15.42 22.84 -1.44
N VAL A 191 15.36 24.15 -1.69
CA VAL A 191 14.15 24.95 -1.45
C VAL A 191 13.57 25.40 -2.77
N ALA A 192 12.29 25.09 -3.00
CA ALA A 192 11.50 25.55 -4.13
C ALA A 192 10.32 26.38 -3.61
N SER A 193 10.25 27.64 -4.05
CA SER A 193 9.20 28.60 -3.65
C SER A 193 8.91 28.68 -2.13
N GLY A 194 9.93 28.45 -1.29
CA GLY A 194 9.84 28.54 0.17
C GLY A 194 9.49 27.23 0.88
N LEU A 195 9.30 26.13 0.15
CA LEU A 195 9.13 24.78 0.70
C LEU A 195 10.42 23.98 0.49
N GLU A 196 10.89 23.31 1.55
CA GLU A 196 12.05 22.41 1.48
C GLU A 196 11.64 21.03 0.94
N PHE A 197 12.46 20.52 0.03
CA PHE A 197 12.33 19.20 -0.58
C PHE A 197 13.61 18.40 -0.35
N VAL A 198 13.44 17.13 0.00
CA VAL A 198 14.51 16.13 0.05
C VAL A 198 14.35 15.22 -1.17
N PRO A 199 15.35 15.16 -2.08
CA PRO A 199 15.37 14.18 -3.17
C PRO A 199 15.39 12.75 -2.64
N LEU A 200 14.58 11.87 -3.23
CA LEU A 200 14.51 10.45 -2.89
C LEU A 200 14.87 9.61 -4.12
N PRO A 201 16.15 9.23 -4.32
CA PRO A 201 16.56 8.45 -5.47
C PRO A 201 15.92 7.06 -5.46
N VAL A 202 15.32 6.65 -6.57
CA VAL A 202 14.66 5.35 -6.73
C VAL A 202 15.01 4.75 -8.08
N MET A 203 14.97 3.42 -8.19
CA MET A 203 15.18 2.75 -9.47
C MET A 203 13.92 2.86 -10.30
N HIS A 204 14.06 3.13 -11.60
CA HIS A 204 13.00 3.10 -12.60
C HIS A 204 13.51 2.32 -13.84
N GLY A 205 13.72 1.02 -13.63
CA GLY A 205 14.50 0.14 -14.50
C GLY A 205 15.71 -0.45 -13.77
N GLU A 206 16.56 -1.17 -14.48
CA GLU A 206 17.76 -1.79 -13.88
C GLU A 206 18.89 -0.77 -13.68
N ASP A 207 19.06 0.17 -14.62
CA ASP A 207 20.20 1.10 -14.68
C ASP A 207 19.77 2.58 -14.77
N TYR A 208 18.58 2.89 -14.25
CA TYR A 208 18.01 4.22 -14.37
C TYR A 208 17.43 4.70 -13.04
N ILE A 209 17.85 5.88 -12.61
CA ILE A 209 17.43 6.50 -11.35
C ILE A 209 16.45 7.62 -11.66
N CYS A 210 15.26 7.53 -11.08
CA CYS A 210 14.31 8.64 -10.97
C CYS A 210 14.40 9.27 -9.57
N LEU A 211 13.85 10.47 -9.41
CA LEU A 211 13.65 11.09 -8.12
C LEU A 211 12.19 11.03 -7.68
N GLY A 212 11.96 10.50 -6.48
CA GLY A 212 10.84 10.94 -5.65
C GLY A 212 11.25 12.15 -4.81
N PHE A 213 10.31 12.69 -4.03
CA PHE A 213 10.55 13.82 -3.15
C PHE A 213 9.82 13.66 -1.82
N LEU A 214 10.54 13.88 -0.72
CA LEU A 214 9.96 14.07 0.60
C LEU A 214 9.87 15.57 0.88
N PHE A 215 8.73 16.03 1.39
CA PHE A 215 8.52 17.42 1.78
C PHE A 215 7.51 17.53 2.92
N GLY A 216 7.41 18.75 3.45
CA GLY A 216 6.59 19.10 4.61
C GLY A 216 7.35 18.96 5.92
N GLU A 217 7.00 19.80 6.90
CA GLU A 217 7.63 19.83 8.23
C GLU A 217 6.83 19.01 9.24
N ARG A 218 5.55 19.34 9.37
CA ARG A 218 4.62 18.71 10.33
C ARG A 218 3.87 17.55 9.71
N TYR A 219 3.48 17.70 8.45
CA TYR A 219 2.78 16.70 7.68
C TYR A 219 3.73 16.16 6.61
N LYS A 220 4.40 15.04 6.90
CA LYS A 220 5.45 14.47 6.06
C LYS A 220 4.84 13.74 4.86
N VAL A 221 5.13 14.22 3.66
CA VAL A 221 4.63 13.68 2.40
C VAL A 221 5.79 13.18 1.56
N ALA A 222 5.74 11.91 1.15
CA ALA A 222 6.65 11.36 0.13
C ALA A 222 5.88 11.15 -1.17
N TYR A 223 6.34 11.76 -2.25
CA TYR A 223 5.84 11.56 -3.62
C TYR A 223 6.86 10.76 -4.41
N ILE A 224 6.50 9.56 -4.85
CA ILE A 224 7.42 8.62 -5.49
C ILE A 224 6.75 8.02 -6.74
N SER A 225 7.03 8.66 -7.88
CA SER A 225 6.73 8.17 -9.23
C SER A 225 7.79 8.76 -10.17
N ASP A 226 8.39 7.99 -11.06
CA ASP A 226 8.16 6.56 -11.33
C ASP A 226 9.15 5.66 -10.57
N ILE A 227 8.78 4.41 -10.26
CA ILE A 227 9.62 3.49 -9.48
C ILE A 227 9.43 2.02 -9.83
N SER A 228 10.50 1.28 -10.08
CA SER A 228 10.56 -0.19 -10.14
C SER A 228 11.09 -0.85 -8.87
N ARG A 229 11.90 -0.13 -8.08
CA ARG A 229 12.52 -0.63 -6.85
C ARG A 229 13.02 0.51 -5.95
N PHE A 230 12.80 0.38 -4.64
CA PHE A 230 13.44 1.28 -3.69
C PHE A 230 14.93 0.98 -3.57
N LEU A 231 15.74 2.03 -3.50
CA LEU A 231 17.12 1.90 -3.02
C LEU A 231 17.11 1.66 -1.49
N PRO A 232 18.02 0.85 -0.93
CA PRO A 232 18.07 0.62 0.51
C PRO A 232 18.21 1.91 1.33
N THR A 233 18.95 2.89 0.81
CA THR A 233 19.12 4.21 1.42
C THR A 233 17.80 4.97 1.49
N THR A 234 17.07 5.03 0.37
CA THR A 234 15.77 5.70 0.27
C THR A 234 14.70 5.00 1.10
N GLU A 235 14.62 3.66 1.03
CA GLU A 235 13.67 2.87 1.81
C GLU A 235 13.89 3.08 3.31
N SER A 236 15.15 3.00 3.77
CA SER A 236 15.51 3.25 5.16
C SER A 236 15.10 4.66 5.58
N TYR A 237 15.45 5.68 4.78
CA TYR A 237 15.21 7.09 5.10
C TYR A 237 13.74 7.43 5.34
N ILE A 238 12.82 6.85 4.56
CA ILE A 238 11.38 7.14 4.65
C ILE A 238 10.60 6.10 5.45
N SER A 239 11.25 5.03 5.91
CA SER A 239 10.61 4.02 6.74
C SER A 239 10.35 4.55 8.15
N LYS A 240 9.31 4.00 8.79
CA LYS A 240 9.01 4.28 10.20
C LYS A 240 10.21 4.05 11.13
N ASP A 241 10.96 2.99 10.90
CA ASP A 241 12.12 2.61 11.71
C ASP A 241 13.35 3.51 11.45
N GLY A 242 13.43 4.12 10.26
CA GLY A 242 14.44 5.12 9.90
C GLY A 242 14.24 6.48 10.56
N GLY A 243 13.25 6.62 11.45
CA GLY A 243 13.01 7.82 12.25
C GLY A 243 12.03 8.81 11.65
N GLN A 244 11.40 8.50 10.51
CA GLN A 244 10.40 9.37 9.88
C GLN A 244 9.10 8.61 9.59
N GLN A 245 8.12 8.76 10.47
CA GLN A 245 6.77 8.30 10.19
C GLN A 245 6.13 9.21 9.14
N LEU A 246 5.95 8.71 7.91
CA LEU A 246 5.23 9.44 6.88
C LEU A 246 3.74 9.58 7.24
N ASP A 247 3.20 10.78 7.03
CA ASP A 247 1.76 11.01 7.09
C ASP A 247 1.08 10.59 5.78
N LEU A 248 1.73 10.84 4.65
CA LEU A 248 1.24 10.46 3.33
C LEU A 248 2.37 9.91 2.45
N LEU A 249 2.15 8.73 1.88
CA LEU A 249 2.94 8.18 0.80
C LEU A 249 2.11 8.19 -0.49
N ILE A 250 2.59 8.87 -1.52
CA ILE A 250 2.04 8.82 -2.87
C ILE A 250 2.98 7.94 -3.70
N LEU A 251 2.49 6.82 -4.21
CA LEU A 251 3.34 5.76 -4.79
C LEU A 251 2.82 5.28 -6.15
N ASP A 252 3.75 5.05 -7.08
CA ASP A 252 3.49 4.45 -8.38
C ASP A 252 2.90 3.02 -8.29
N THR A 253 1.95 2.72 -9.18
CA THR A 253 1.42 1.38 -9.47
C THR A 253 0.89 1.32 -10.91
N LEU A 254 1.61 0.66 -11.81
CA LEU A 254 1.28 0.65 -13.24
C LEU A 254 0.18 -0.36 -13.60
N TYR A 255 0.43 -1.64 -13.36
CA TYR A 255 -0.47 -2.75 -13.69
C TYR A 255 -1.05 -3.41 -12.44
N LYS A 256 -2.24 -3.98 -12.58
CA LYS A 256 -2.97 -4.61 -11.46
C LYS A 256 -2.38 -5.96 -11.07
N LYS A 257 -1.69 -6.62 -12.00
CA LYS A 257 -1.13 -7.96 -11.83
C LYS A 257 0.35 -8.01 -12.25
N GLY A 258 1.05 -9.04 -11.76
CA GLY A 258 2.42 -9.33 -12.15
C GLY A 258 3.45 -8.37 -11.59
N SER A 259 4.55 -8.21 -12.34
CA SER A 259 5.65 -7.29 -12.06
C SER A 259 6.11 -6.65 -13.36
N HIS A 260 6.56 -5.41 -13.30
CA HIS A 260 7.12 -4.69 -14.45
C HIS A 260 8.57 -4.29 -14.17
N ASN A 261 9.37 -4.18 -15.23
CA ASN A 261 10.81 -3.91 -15.09
C ASN A 261 11.08 -2.45 -14.68
N THR A 262 10.23 -1.52 -15.08
CA THR A 262 10.42 -0.08 -14.83
C THR A 262 9.43 0.50 -13.83
N HIS A 263 8.35 -0.20 -13.50
CA HIS A 263 7.34 0.30 -12.55
C HIS A 263 6.98 -0.77 -11.53
N PHE A 264 6.51 -0.35 -10.38
CA PHE A 264 5.78 -1.21 -9.47
C PHE A 264 4.45 -1.57 -10.11
N CYS A 265 4.12 -2.85 -10.03
CA CYS A 265 2.73 -3.31 -10.16
C CYS A 265 2.08 -3.36 -8.77
N PHE A 266 0.75 -3.48 -8.75
CA PHE A 266 -0.05 -3.40 -7.53
C PHE A 266 0.47 -4.25 -6.35
N PRO A 267 0.88 -5.53 -6.54
CA PRO A 267 1.43 -6.30 -5.43
C PRO A 267 2.71 -5.69 -4.84
N GLN A 268 3.60 -5.16 -5.69
CA GLN A 268 4.85 -4.52 -5.28
C GLN A 268 4.57 -3.21 -4.54
N SER A 269 3.59 -2.42 -5.00
CA SER A 269 3.19 -1.18 -4.33
C SER A 269 2.61 -1.47 -2.94
N LEU A 270 1.74 -2.49 -2.80
CA LEU A 270 1.21 -2.91 -1.50
C LEU A 270 2.31 -3.41 -0.55
N ASP A 271 3.27 -4.19 -1.06
CA ASP A 271 4.43 -4.62 -0.26
C ASP A 271 5.34 -3.45 0.13
N GLY A 272 5.47 -2.44 -0.74
CA GLY A 272 6.11 -1.16 -0.42
C GLY A 272 5.39 -0.44 0.72
N VAL A 273 4.07 -0.29 0.65
CA VAL A 273 3.25 0.34 1.70
C VAL A 273 3.40 -0.40 3.04
N LYS A 274 3.43 -1.74 3.03
CA LYS A 274 3.66 -2.54 4.25
C LYS A 274 5.04 -2.30 4.86
N ARG A 275 6.08 -2.17 4.04
CA ARG A 275 7.45 -1.94 4.53
C ARG A 275 7.66 -0.52 5.05
N ILE A 276 7.14 0.48 4.34
CA ILE A 276 7.27 1.89 4.73
C ILE A 276 6.35 2.24 5.92
N CYS A 277 5.18 1.59 6.03
CA CYS A 277 4.19 1.82 7.08
C CYS A 277 3.71 3.29 7.21
N PRO A 278 3.31 3.99 6.12
CA PRO A 278 2.80 5.36 6.21
C PRO A 278 1.43 5.40 6.92
N LYS A 279 1.04 6.56 7.47
CA LYS A 279 -0.31 6.74 8.05
C LYS A 279 -1.40 6.64 6.98
N ARG A 280 -1.12 7.14 5.78
CA ARG A 280 -1.96 7.02 4.58
C ARG A 280 -1.11 6.75 3.36
N ALA A 281 -1.61 5.92 2.45
CA ALA A 281 -1.02 5.74 1.12
C ALA A 281 -2.06 6.11 0.04
N LEU A 282 -1.59 6.73 -1.03
CA LEU A 282 -2.34 6.98 -2.27
C LEU A 282 -1.54 6.40 -3.43
N LEU A 283 -2.23 5.72 -4.34
CA LEU A 283 -1.59 5.10 -5.50
C LEU A 283 -1.85 5.93 -6.76
N ILE A 284 -0.85 6.04 -7.63
CA ILE A 284 -0.87 6.80 -8.90
C ILE A 284 -0.15 6.00 -10.01
N GLY A 285 -0.04 6.53 -11.23
CA GLY A 285 0.66 5.87 -12.35
C GLY A 285 -0.12 4.73 -13.01
N MET A 286 -1.40 4.57 -12.65
CA MET A 286 -2.23 3.43 -13.05
C MET A 286 -2.66 3.47 -14.52
N THR A 287 -2.65 2.29 -15.15
CA THR A 287 -3.31 2.04 -16.44
C THR A 287 -4.83 1.86 -16.28
N HIS A 288 -5.52 1.66 -17.41
CA HIS A 288 -6.95 1.34 -17.46
C HIS A 288 -7.36 -0.03 -16.87
N GLU A 289 -6.41 -0.81 -16.33
CA GLU A 289 -6.72 -2.03 -15.57
C GLU A 289 -7.37 -1.72 -14.20
N PHE A 290 -7.23 -0.49 -13.72
CA PHE A 290 -7.76 -0.05 -12.43
C PHE A 290 -9.03 0.77 -12.59
N ASP A 291 -10.09 0.32 -11.95
CA ASP A 291 -11.31 1.10 -11.78
C ASP A 291 -11.29 1.80 -10.43
N HIS A 292 -11.45 3.12 -10.43
CA HIS A 292 -11.30 3.94 -9.23
C HIS A 292 -12.22 3.52 -8.07
N HIS A 293 -13.46 3.11 -8.35
CA HIS A 293 -14.41 2.79 -7.29
C HIS A 293 -14.14 1.39 -6.75
N SER A 294 -14.13 0.38 -7.62
CA SER A 294 -13.96 -1.01 -7.17
C SER A 294 -12.61 -1.27 -6.50
N ASP A 295 -11.55 -0.59 -6.96
CA ASP A 295 -10.23 -0.80 -6.40
C ASP A 295 -10.04 -0.04 -5.07
N ASN A 296 -10.74 1.10 -4.87
CA ASN A 296 -10.76 1.74 -3.55
C ASN A 296 -11.58 0.95 -2.52
N GLU A 297 -12.69 0.33 -2.92
CA GLU A 297 -13.43 -0.59 -2.04
C GLU A 297 -12.54 -1.76 -1.61
N PHE A 298 -11.80 -2.35 -2.56
CA PHE A 298 -10.81 -3.40 -2.25
C PHE A 298 -9.72 -2.90 -1.31
N LEU A 299 -9.15 -1.71 -1.54
CA LEU A 299 -8.10 -1.14 -0.71
C LEU A 299 -8.59 -0.78 0.70
N GLU A 300 -9.84 -0.31 0.83
CA GLU A 300 -10.45 -0.04 2.12
C GLU A 300 -10.57 -1.32 2.95
N ASP A 301 -11.09 -2.39 2.34
CA ASP A 301 -11.15 -3.71 2.96
C ASP A 301 -9.75 -4.27 3.27
N TRP A 302 -8.80 -4.17 2.33
CA TRP A 302 -7.40 -4.58 2.53
C TRP A 302 -6.75 -3.83 3.70
N SER A 303 -6.97 -2.52 3.83
CA SER A 303 -6.42 -1.70 4.91
C SER A 303 -7.06 -1.98 6.27
N LYS A 304 -8.34 -2.38 6.29
CA LYS A 304 -9.05 -2.83 7.49
C LYS A 304 -8.58 -4.20 7.97
N ARG A 305 -8.08 -5.07 7.07
CA ARG A 305 -7.53 -6.41 7.37
C ARG A 305 -6.13 -6.38 8.02
N ASN A 306 -5.84 -5.36 8.81
CA ASN A 306 -4.59 -5.19 9.54
C ASN A 306 -4.62 -6.06 10.80
N LEU A 307 -4.40 -7.37 10.62
CA LEU A 307 -4.49 -8.37 11.69
C LEU A 307 -3.11 -8.87 12.12
N ASP A 308 -2.86 -8.91 13.43
CA ASP A 308 -1.80 -9.73 14.01
C ASP A 308 -2.34 -11.13 14.27
N ILE A 309 -1.55 -12.15 13.96
CA ILE A 309 -1.93 -13.54 14.21
C ILE A 309 -1.15 -14.08 15.41
N SER A 310 -1.83 -14.74 16.33
CA SER A 310 -1.17 -15.45 17.44
C SER A 310 -1.44 -16.93 17.37
N PHE A 311 -0.43 -17.71 17.70
CA PHE A 311 -0.55 -19.15 17.95
C PHE A 311 -0.19 -19.46 19.39
N PHE A 312 -0.99 -20.33 20.02
CA PHE A 312 -0.66 -20.98 21.29
C PHE A 312 -0.72 -22.49 21.06
N VAL A 313 0.41 -23.17 21.28
CA VAL A 313 0.61 -24.57 20.93
C VAL A 313 0.68 -25.39 22.21
N PHE A 314 -0.26 -26.31 22.38
CA PHE A 314 -0.43 -27.13 23.56
C PHE A 314 -0.11 -28.60 23.27
N ARG A 315 0.54 -29.26 24.24
CA ARG A 315 0.63 -30.72 24.32
C ARG A 315 -0.34 -31.19 25.39
N PRO A 316 -1.48 -31.80 25.03
CA PRO A 316 -2.45 -32.31 25.99
C PRO A 316 -1.84 -33.42 26.85
N THR A 317 -2.24 -33.48 28.11
CA THR A 317 -2.16 -34.71 28.88
C THR A 317 -3.25 -35.64 28.37
N VAL A 318 -2.91 -36.90 28.06
CA VAL A 318 -3.79 -37.85 27.34
C VAL A 318 -5.21 -37.96 27.92
N VAL A 319 -5.37 -37.72 29.22
CA VAL A 319 -6.65 -37.83 29.94
C VAL A 319 -7.62 -36.66 29.65
N TYR A 320 -7.13 -35.47 29.27
CA TYR A 320 -7.93 -34.23 29.25
C TYR A 320 -8.06 -33.59 27.86
N VAL A 321 -7.94 -34.37 26.78
CA VAL A 321 -7.89 -33.81 25.42
C VAL A 321 -9.17 -33.04 25.07
N ASP A 322 -10.34 -33.62 25.35
CA ASP A 322 -11.62 -32.98 25.00
C ASP A 322 -11.96 -31.84 25.99
N ASP A 323 -11.68 -32.02 27.28
CA ASP A 323 -11.80 -30.95 28.29
C ASP A 323 -10.93 -29.73 27.95
N LEU A 324 -9.72 -29.95 27.41
CA LEU A 324 -8.85 -28.87 26.95
C LEU A 324 -9.45 -28.12 25.76
N VAL A 325 -10.05 -28.82 24.80
CA VAL A 325 -10.72 -28.17 23.66
C VAL A 325 -11.87 -27.30 24.17
N ASP A 326 -12.67 -27.79 25.11
CA ASP A 326 -13.78 -27.02 25.69
C ASP A 326 -13.29 -25.82 26.49
N ALA A 327 -12.21 -25.96 27.26
CA ALA A 327 -11.60 -24.83 27.94
C ALA A 327 -11.05 -23.79 26.95
N LEU A 328 -10.46 -24.21 25.83
CA LEU A 328 -10.00 -23.32 24.77
C LEU A 328 -11.15 -22.64 24.01
N ARG A 329 -12.33 -23.26 23.93
CA ARG A 329 -13.55 -22.61 23.41
C ARG A 329 -13.99 -21.47 24.32
N GLN A 330 -14.00 -21.70 25.63
CA GLN A 330 -14.29 -20.62 26.60
C GLN A 330 -13.23 -19.51 26.55
N PHE A 331 -11.96 -19.88 26.38
CA PHE A 331 -10.89 -18.92 26.15
C PHE A 331 -11.14 -18.08 24.88
N SER A 332 -11.52 -18.70 23.77
CA SER A 332 -11.92 -17.98 22.54
C SER A 332 -12.99 -16.93 22.79
N LEU A 333 -14.07 -17.27 23.49
CA LEU A 333 -15.13 -16.31 23.83
C LEU A 333 -14.62 -15.14 24.67
N TYR A 334 -13.74 -15.42 25.64
CA TYR A 334 -13.10 -14.36 26.42
C TYR A 334 -12.23 -13.43 25.56
N THR A 335 -11.48 -13.99 24.61
CA THR A 335 -10.58 -13.20 23.75
C THR A 335 -11.31 -12.24 22.81
N GLU A 336 -12.58 -12.50 22.47
CA GLU A 336 -13.41 -11.56 21.69
C GLU A 336 -13.56 -10.23 22.43
N SER A 337 -13.79 -10.25 23.75
CA SER A 337 -13.86 -9.04 24.58
C SER A 337 -12.53 -8.27 24.63
N LEU A 338 -11.42 -8.96 24.38
CA LEU A 338 -10.09 -8.38 24.28
C LEU A 338 -9.75 -7.94 22.86
N GLY A 339 -10.67 -7.99 21.90
CA GLY A 339 -10.48 -7.53 20.52
C GLY A 339 -9.89 -8.58 19.57
N CYS A 340 -10.03 -9.88 19.87
CA CYS A 340 -9.86 -10.94 18.89
C CYS A 340 -11.02 -10.90 17.90
N VAL A 341 -10.71 -10.84 16.61
CA VAL A 341 -11.71 -10.76 15.53
C VAL A 341 -12.17 -12.16 15.11
N HIS A 342 -11.25 -13.13 15.18
CA HIS A 342 -11.50 -14.51 14.80
C HIS A 342 -10.56 -15.45 15.55
N SER A 343 -11.07 -16.58 16.02
CA SER A 343 -10.26 -17.64 16.62
C SER A 343 -10.66 -19.02 16.13
N SER A 344 -9.72 -19.96 16.19
CA SER A 344 -9.94 -21.35 15.79
C SER A 344 -9.10 -22.30 16.63
N ILE A 345 -9.55 -23.55 16.76
CA ILE A 345 -8.82 -24.61 17.46
C ILE A 345 -8.51 -25.73 16.48
N PHE A 346 -7.23 -26.08 16.38
CA PHE A 346 -6.73 -27.14 15.51
C PHE A 346 -6.27 -28.32 16.35
N ARG A 347 -6.74 -29.52 16.03
CA ARG A 347 -6.33 -30.77 16.67
C ARG A 347 -5.49 -31.59 15.69
N SER A 348 -4.28 -31.96 16.09
CA SER A 348 -3.40 -32.80 15.27
C SER A 348 -4.06 -34.14 14.99
N ILE A 349 -3.92 -34.64 13.75
CA ILE A 349 -4.47 -35.93 13.32
C ILE A 349 -3.53 -37.09 13.72
N HIS A 350 -2.22 -36.83 13.71
CA HIS A 350 -1.20 -37.85 13.96
C HIS A 350 -0.46 -37.66 15.28
N GLY A 351 -0.34 -36.40 15.73
CA GLY A 351 0.36 -36.03 16.94
C GLY A 351 -0.56 -35.82 18.13
N ASN A 352 0.06 -35.48 19.26
CA ASN A 352 -0.62 -35.05 20.47
C ASN A 352 -0.40 -33.54 20.64
N MET A 353 -0.91 -32.76 19.69
CA MET A 353 -0.79 -31.29 19.65
C MET A 353 -2.16 -30.66 19.39
N ILE A 354 -2.46 -29.62 20.15
CA ILE A 354 -3.60 -28.74 19.93
C ILE A 354 -3.08 -27.32 19.76
N ILE A 355 -3.57 -26.61 18.75
CA ILE A 355 -3.18 -25.24 18.46
C ILE A 355 -4.42 -24.36 18.61
N TRP A 356 -4.30 -23.32 19.42
CA TRP A 356 -5.24 -22.20 19.40
C TRP A 356 -4.70 -21.11 18.48
N TYR A 357 -5.52 -20.71 17.51
CA TYR A 357 -5.27 -19.65 16.55
C TYR A 357 -6.14 -18.44 16.90
N GLY A 358 -5.55 -17.25 16.91
CA GLY A 358 -6.27 -16.00 17.11
C GLY A 358 -5.81 -14.93 16.12
N ALA A 359 -6.77 -14.24 15.50
CA ALA A 359 -6.54 -13.09 14.65
C ALA A 359 -7.04 -11.82 15.35
N TRP A 360 -6.15 -10.84 15.50
CA TRP A 360 -6.36 -9.66 16.34
C TRP A 360 -6.20 -8.40 15.52
N MET A 361 -6.97 -7.35 15.80
CA MET A 361 -6.67 -6.03 15.26
C MET A 361 -5.25 -5.61 15.66
N LYS A 362 -4.44 -5.12 14.70
CA LYS A 362 -3.02 -4.82 14.91
C LYS A 362 -2.80 -3.80 16.05
N ARG A 363 -1.85 -4.09 16.95
CA ARG A 363 -1.56 -3.29 18.15
C ARG A 363 -0.12 -2.76 18.17
N THR A 364 0.12 -1.75 19.00
CA THR A 364 1.49 -1.34 19.38
C THR A 364 2.21 -2.47 20.11
N LEU A 365 3.55 -2.49 20.08
CA LEU A 365 4.34 -3.55 20.71
C LEU A 365 4.08 -3.67 22.22
N GLU A 366 3.98 -2.53 22.93
CA GLU A 366 3.65 -2.49 24.36
C GLU A 366 2.28 -3.13 24.65
N ASN A 367 1.26 -2.79 23.84
CA ASN A 367 -0.08 -3.37 23.97
C ASN A 367 -0.10 -4.86 23.62
N LYS A 368 0.77 -5.33 22.72
CA LYS A 368 0.94 -6.76 22.43
C LYS A 368 1.55 -7.52 23.59
N GLN A 369 2.57 -6.95 24.24
CA GLN A 369 3.19 -7.57 25.41
C GLN A 369 2.17 -7.68 26.55
N LEU A 370 1.41 -6.61 26.82
CA LEU A 370 0.33 -6.62 27.80
C LEU A 370 -0.76 -7.66 27.46
N LEU A 371 -1.17 -7.72 26.19
CA LEU A 371 -2.12 -8.73 25.72
C LEU A 371 -1.56 -10.13 25.93
N SER A 372 -0.32 -10.41 25.51
CA SER A 372 0.33 -11.71 25.68
C SER A 372 0.37 -12.14 27.14
N SER A 373 0.79 -11.24 28.05
CA SER A 373 0.79 -11.50 29.50
C SER A 373 -0.62 -11.79 30.04
N THR A 374 -1.63 -11.05 29.57
CA THR A 374 -3.03 -11.27 29.95
C THR A 374 -3.50 -12.65 29.48
N LEU A 375 -3.25 -13.02 28.22
CA LEU A 375 -3.62 -14.32 27.66
C LEU A 375 -2.96 -15.48 28.41
N LEU A 376 -1.65 -15.37 28.67
CA LEU A 376 -0.91 -16.36 29.45
C LEU A 376 -1.47 -16.52 30.88
N SER A 377 -1.89 -15.43 31.52
CA SER A 377 -2.47 -15.48 32.86
C SER A 377 -3.80 -16.25 32.88
N VAL A 378 -4.64 -16.10 31.86
CA VAL A 378 -5.91 -16.82 31.74
C VAL A 378 -5.68 -18.28 31.39
N LEU A 379 -4.70 -18.57 30.53
CA LEU A 379 -4.31 -19.93 30.16
C LEU A 379 -3.64 -20.70 31.31
N ALA A 380 -3.25 -20.04 32.40
CA ALA A 380 -2.81 -20.74 33.61
C ALA A 380 -3.89 -21.71 34.15
N ASN A 381 -5.17 -21.41 33.91
CA ASN A 381 -6.30 -22.26 34.30
C ASN A 381 -6.34 -23.60 33.56
N VAL A 382 -5.66 -23.73 32.40
CA VAL A 382 -5.58 -24.98 31.63
C VAL A 382 -4.24 -25.70 31.79
N ALA A 383 -3.34 -25.19 32.64
CA ALA A 383 -2.01 -25.76 32.84
C ALA A 383 -2.02 -27.19 33.43
N SER A 384 -3.09 -27.56 34.14
CA SER A 384 -3.29 -28.93 34.64
C SER A 384 -3.69 -29.91 33.53
N MET A 385 -4.26 -29.41 32.43
CA MET A 385 -4.78 -30.22 31.32
C MET A 385 -3.71 -30.41 30.23
N ALA A 386 -2.85 -29.40 30.02
CA ALA A 386 -1.85 -29.42 28.95
C ALA A 386 -0.61 -28.59 29.27
N ILE A 387 0.49 -28.94 28.59
CA ILE A 387 1.72 -28.15 28.61
C ILE A 387 1.69 -27.20 27.43
N LEU A 388 1.77 -25.89 27.69
CA LEU A 388 2.02 -24.90 26.63
C LEU A 388 3.46 -25.08 26.12
N ILE A 389 3.60 -25.58 24.89
CA ILE A 389 4.88 -25.82 24.24
C ILE A 389 5.45 -24.51 23.71
N ASP A 390 4.59 -23.68 23.12
CA ASP A 390 5.02 -22.49 22.40
C ASP A 390 3.88 -21.47 22.28
N HIS A 391 4.23 -20.20 22.17
CA HIS A 391 3.33 -19.14 21.77
C HIS A 391 4.10 -18.01 21.08
N SER A 392 3.52 -17.43 20.04
CA SER A 392 4.13 -16.29 19.32
C SER A 392 3.10 -15.52 18.51
N PHE A 393 3.38 -14.23 18.27
CA PHE A 393 2.69 -13.42 17.28
C PHE A 393 3.42 -13.47 15.93
N PHE A 394 2.65 -13.39 14.86
CA PHE A 394 3.08 -13.55 13.48
C PHE A 394 2.44 -12.51 12.58
N ASP A 395 3.20 -12.05 11.59
CA ASP A 395 2.71 -11.27 10.46
C ASP A 395 2.48 -12.18 9.25
N ALA A 396 1.29 -12.09 8.64
CA ALA A 396 1.04 -12.66 7.32
C ALA A 396 1.76 -11.82 6.26
N TYR A 397 2.73 -12.41 5.58
CA TYR A 397 3.46 -11.72 4.51
C TYR A 397 3.08 -12.20 3.10
N ALA A 398 2.41 -13.35 2.98
CA ALA A 398 1.89 -13.87 1.71
C ALA A 398 0.68 -14.75 1.92
N GLY A 399 -0.27 -14.74 0.99
CA GLY A 399 -1.42 -15.63 1.04
C GLY A 399 -2.24 -15.61 -0.23
N GLU A 400 -2.81 -16.76 -0.58
CA GLU A 400 -3.66 -16.96 -1.75
C GLU A 400 -4.85 -17.86 -1.41
N SER A 401 -5.98 -17.62 -2.07
CA SER A 401 -7.15 -18.50 -2.05
C SER A 401 -7.70 -18.68 -3.46
N ARG A 402 -8.18 -19.89 -3.77
CA ARG A 402 -8.73 -20.23 -5.10
C ARG A 402 -10.12 -19.65 -5.34
N ASP A 403 -10.86 -19.34 -4.29
CA ASP A 403 -12.21 -18.76 -4.34
C ASP A 403 -12.23 -17.25 -4.09
N GLY A 404 -11.06 -16.62 -3.89
CA GLY A 404 -10.93 -15.20 -3.57
C GLY A 404 -11.27 -14.83 -2.11
N SER A 405 -11.62 -15.80 -1.26
CA SER A 405 -11.82 -15.57 0.18
C SER A 405 -10.49 -15.30 0.91
N PRO A 406 -10.51 -14.78 2.16
CA PRO A 406 -9.29 -14.57 2.92
C PRO A 406 -8.49 -15.87 3.09
N ALA A 407 -7.20 -15.84 2.75
CA ALA A 407 -6.36 -17.04 2.71
C ALA A 407 -6.20 -17.76 4.07
N ALA A 408 -6.42 -17.05 5.18
CA ALA A 408 -6.39 -17.58 6.54
C ALA A 408 -7.80 -17.75 7.17
N LYS A 409 -8.83 -17.97 6.34
CA LYS A 409 -10.18 -18.29 6.81
C LYS A 409 -10.33 -19.80 6.99
N PHE A 410 -10.90 -20.21 8.11
CA PHE A 410 -11.11 -21.62 8.46
C PHE A 410 -12.59 -21.89 8.72
N PHE A 411 -13.01 -23.13 8.48
CA PHE A 411 -14.31 -23.68 8.85
C PHE A 411 -14.14 -24.92 9.71
N THR A 412 -15.11 -25.18 10.57
CA THR A 412 -15.09 -26.41 11.39
C THR A 412 -15.10 -27.64 10.49
N GLY A 413 -14.14 -28.54 10.71
CA GLY A 413 -13.94 -29.75 9.91
C GLY A 413 -12.84 -29.66 8.85
N ASP A 414 -12.35 -28.46 8.54
CA ASP A 414 -11.26 -28.24 7.59
C ASP A 414 -10.01 -29.04 7.94
N ILE A 415 -9.27 -29.43 6.90
CA ILE A 415 -7.98 -30.10 7.02
C ILE A 415 -6.89 -29.08 6.72
N VAL A 416 -5.98 -28.88 7.67
CA VAL A 416 -4.89 -27.90 7.57
C VAL A 416 -3.56 -28.61 7.70
N SER A 417 -2.68 -28.44 6.72
CA SER A 417 -1.28 -28.82 6.88
C SER A 417 -0.46 -27.62 7.32
N LEU A 418 0.44 -27.81 8.29
CA LEU A 418 1.33 -26.77 8.78
C LEU A 418 2.78 -27.23 8.66
N SER A 419 3.61 -26.37 8.07
CA SER A 419 5.06 -26.50 8.05
C SER A 419 5.69 -25.32 8.78
N SER A 420 6.54 -25.57 9.77
CA SER A 420 7.27 -24.55 10.51
C SER A 420 8.77 -24.72 10.25
N ALA A 421 9.43 -23.65 9.82
CA ALA A 421 10.87 -23.56 9.62
C ALA A 421 11.50 -22.65 10.68
N THR A 422 12.43 -23.16 11.48
CA THR A 422 13.19 -22.37 12.47
C THR A 422 14.63 -22.21 12.01
N ILE A 423 15.15 -20.98 12.03
CA ILE A 423 16.49 -20.63 11.54
C ILE A 423 17.45 -20.53 12.74
N SER A 424 18.68 -21.04 12.62
CA SER A 424 19.67 -20.89 13.68
C SER A 424 20.13 -19.44 13.85
N ALA A 425 20.38 -19.01 15.09
CA ALA A 425 20.65 -17.61 15.44
C ALA A 425 21.96 -17.05 14.86
N ASP A 426 22.89 -17.89 14.40
CA ASP A 426 24.24 -17.49 13.94
C ASP A 426 24.30 -16.97 12.49
N GLN A 427 23.17 -16.86 11.77
CA GLN A 427 23.14 -16.31 10.41
C GLN A 427 22.09 -15.20 10.26
N ALA A 428 22.58 -13.98 10.05
CA ALA A 428 21.80 -12.76 9.82
C ALA A 428 21.13 -12.73 8.42
N ASN A 429 20.33 -13.75 8.09
CA ASN A 429 19.73 -13.90 6.75
C ASN A 429 18.23 -14.29 6.79
N GLU A 430 17.52 -13.88 7.84
CA GLU A 430 16.09 -14.14 8.05
C GLU A 430 15.20 -13.65 6.88
N THR A 431 15.57 -12.53 6.27
CA THR A 431 14.91 -11.96 5.08
C THR A 431 15.06 -12.86 3.86
N GLY A 432 16.22 -13.53 3.72
CA GLY A 432 16.50 -14.48 2.65
C GLY A 432 15.64 -15.74 2.73
N VAL A 433 15.47 -16.30 3.93
CA VAL A 433 14.60 -17.48 4.13
C VAL A 433 13.13 -17.12 3.94
N SER A 434 12.69 -15.94 4.40
CA SER A 434 11.31 -15.46 4.18
C SER A 434 11.00 -15.35 2.69
N TYR A 435 11.95 -14.83 1.90
CA TYR A 435 11.85 -14.74 0.44
C TYR A 435 11.89 -16.12 -0.23
N ALA A 436 12.76 -17.03 0.22
CA ALA A 436 12.80 -18.40 -0.28
C ALA A 436 11.46 -19.14 -0.04
N CYS A 437 10.90 -19.02 1.17
CA CYS A 437 9.58 -19.55 1.51
C CYS A 437 8.48 -18.90 0.67
N LEU A 438 8.55 -17.60 0.38
CA LEU A 438 7.63 -16.92 -0.52
C LEU A 438 7.68 -17.49 -1.94
N GLN A 439 8.88 -17.73 -2.46
CA GLN A 439 9.06 -18.28 -3.81
C GLN A 439 8.56 -19.72 -3.89
N ILE A 440 8.84 -20.54 -2.89
CA ILE A 440 8.27 -21.89 -2.76
C ILE A 440 6.74 -21.82 -2.74
N PHE A 441 6.17 -20.89 -1.98
CA PHE A 441 4.72 -20.71 -1.88
C PHE A 441 4.10 -20.38 -3.25
N LYS A 442 4.62 -19.34 -3.93
CA LYS A 442 4.13 -18.88 -5.24
C LYS A 442 4.26 -19.94 -6.33
N ASP A 443 5.39 -20.65 -6.39
CA ASP A 443 5.57 -21.69 -7.41
C ASP A 443 4.65 -22.90 -7.20
N ARG A 444 4.31 -23.21 -5.94
CA ARG A 444 3.66 -24.49 -5.61
C ARG A 444 2.18 -24.42 -5.33
N PHE A 445 1.64 -23.32 -4.80
CA PHE A 445 0.23 -23.25 -4.41
C PHE A 445 -0.72 -23.64 -5.57
N HIS A 446 -0.43 -23.18 -6.78
CA HIS A 446 -1.21 -23.53 -7.97
C HIS A 446 -1.09 -25.00 -8.40
N LYS A 447 0.03 -25.66 -8.05
CA LYS A 447 0.30 -27.09 -8.34
C LYS A 447 -0.24 -28.04 -7.26
N MET A 448 -0.64 -27.50 -6.09
CA MET A 448 -1.20 -28.27 -4.98
C MET A 448 -2.67 -28.60 -5.24
N ASP A 449 -2.93 -29.67 -5.98
CA ASP A 449 -4.31 -30.08 -6.25
C ASP A 449 -5.07 -30.40 -4.95
N GLY A 450 -6.28 -29.85 -4.85
CA GLY A 450 -7.10 -29.93 -3.64
C GLY A 450 -6.75 -28.94 -2.51
N ALA A 451 -5.69 -28.14 -2.62
CA ALA A 451 -5.50 -26.99 -1.70
C ALA A 451 -6.45 -25.85 -2.09
N THR A 452 -7.21 -25.33 -1.12
CA THR A 452 -8.19 -24.25 -1.34
C THR A 452 -7.60 -22.89 -1.03
N ALA A 453 -6.81 -22.79 0.04
CA ALA A 453 -6.13 -21.58 0.48
C ALA A 453 -4.76 -21.90 1.09
N GLY A 454 -3.87 -20.93 1.11
CA GLY A 454 -2.56 -21.06 1.74
C GLY A 454 -1.95 -19.71 2.05
N VAL A 455 -1.10 -19.67 3.08
CA VAL A 455 -0.54 -18.40 3.58
C VAL A 455 0.74 -18.66 4.37
N CYS A 456 1.60 -17.66 4.37
CA CYS A 456 2.89 -17.66 5.03
C CYS A 456 2.94 -16.58 6.10
N PHE A 457 3.40 -17.01 7.27
CA PHE A 457 3.58 -16.23 8.48
C PHE A 457 5.05 -16.10 8.82
N LYS A 458 5.44 -14.90 9.25
CA LYS A 458 6.75 -14.63 9.87
C LYS A 458 6.53 -14.31 11.34
N SER A 459 7.24 -14.98 12.23
CA SER A 459 7.19 -14.70 13.67
C SER A 459 7.79 -13.32 13.96
N GLN A 460 7.17 -12.58 14.88
CA GLN A 460 7.61 -11.26 15.31
C GLN A 460 8.73 -11.30 16.36
N SER A 461 8.91 -12.43 17.03
CA SER A 461 9.77 -12.55 18.22
C SER A 461 10.89 -13.58 18.09
N THR A 462 10.75 -14.49 17.13
CA THR A 462 11.68 -15.60 16.91
C THR A 462 11.95 -15.75 15.41
N PRO A 463 13.13 -16.21 14.99
CA PRO A 463 13.47 -16.38 13.57
C PRO A 463 12.80 -17.63 13.00
N ARG A 464 11.47 -17.56 12.91
CA ARG A 464 10.61 -18.68 12.53
C ARG A 464 9.60 -18.25 11.47
N ILE A 465 9.44 -19.11 10.48
CA ILE A 465 8.47 -18.96 9.40
C ILE A 465 7.50 -20.14 9.46
N VAL A 466 6.21 -19.86 9.27
CA VAL A 466 5.16 -20.87 9.29
C VAL A 466 4.36 -20.77 7.99
N GLY A 467 4.27 -21.87 7.26
CA GLY A 467 3.40 -22.02 6.10
C GLY A 467 2.23 -22.93 6.45
N PHE A 468 1.03 -22.57 6.01
CA PHE A 468 -0.17 -23.37 6.22
C PHE A 468 -1.03 -23.40 4.97
N PHE A 469 -1.66 -24.54 4.74
CA PHE A 469 -2.52 -24.80 3.59
C PHE A 469 -3.78 -25.50 4.05
N VAL A 470 -4.92 -24.99 3.58
CA VAL A 470 -6.25 -25.58 3.78
C VAL A 470 -6.54 -26.51 2.61
N TRP A 471 -7.01 -27.71 2.91
CA TRP A 471 -7.25 -28.77 1.93
C TRP A 471 -8.73 -29.14 1.88
N LYS A 472 -9.22 -29.42 0.66
CA LYS A 472 -10.58 -29.95 0.43
C LYS A 472 -10.85 -31.24 1.22
N SER A 473 -9.82 -32.07 1.38
CA SER A 473 -9.92 -33.31 2.17
C SER A 473 -8.55 -33.82 2.57
N LEU A 474 -8.56 -34.74 3.53
CA LEU A 474 -7.37 -35.44 4.00
C LEU A 474 -6.70 -36.26 2.89
N GLN A 475 -7.49 -36.80 1.95
CA GLN A 475 -7.00 -37.56 0.81
C GLN A 475 -6.12 -36.70 -0.11
N PHE A 476 -6.58 -35.49 -0.44
CA PHE A 476 -5.79 -34.55 -1.26
C PHE A 476 -4.49 -34.15 -0.56
N CYS A 477 -4.58 -33.85 0.74
CA CYS A 477 -3.41 -33.52 1.56
C CYS A 477 -2.35 -34.62 1.51
N TYR A 478 -2.70 -35.87 1.83
CA TYR A 478 -1.74 -36.98 1.81
C TYR A 478 -1.28 -37.37 0.43
N THR A 479 -2.15 -37.29 -0.59
CA THR A 479 -1.74 -37.55 -1.97
C THR A 479 -0.66 -36.56 -2.38
N TYR A 480 -0.82 -35.27 -2.07
CA TYR A 480 0.21 -34.27 -2.34
C TYR A 480 1.50 -34.56 -1.57
N ILE A 481 1.43 -34.79 -0.26
CA ILE A 481 2.61 -35.05 0.59
C ILE A 481 3.41 -36.26 0.06
N LEU A 482 2.72 -37.36 -0.26
CA LEU A 482 3.35 -38.61 -0.68
C LEU A 482 3.90 -38.57 -2.11
N THR A 483 3.34 -37.72 -2.98
CA THR A 483 3.81 -37.58 -4.38
C THR A 483 4.84 -36.47 -4.55
N SER A 484 4.89 -35.51 -3.63
CA SER A 484 5.84 -34.42 -3.66
C SER A 484 7.24 -34.88 -3.24
N ASP A 485 8.22 -34.80 -4.16
CA ASP A 485 9.63 -35.03 -3.81
C ASP A 485 10.18 -33.80 -3.09
N TYR A 486 10.08 -33.79 -1.77
CA TYR A 486 10.58 -32.72 -0.90
C TYR A 486 12.07 -32.39 -1.19
N ARG A 487 12.88 -33.41 -1.47
CA ARG A 487 14.33 -33.27 -1.64
C ARG A 487 14.69 -32.57 -2.95
N LYS A 488 13.90 -32.77 -4.00
CA LYS A 488 14.10 -32.08 -5.28
C LYS A 488 13.42 -30.71 -5.35
N THR A 489 12.36 -30.50 -4.57
CA THR A 489 11.48 -29.34 -4.76
C THR A 489 11.63 -28.24 -3.72
N ILE A 490 12.09 -28.54 -2.49
CA ILE A 490 12.22 -27.55 -1.41
C ILE A 490 13.69 -27.29 -1.09
N LEU A 491 14.49 -28.35 -0.96
CA LEU A 491 15.90 -28.26 -0.56
C LEU A 491 16.74 -27.30 -1.42
N PRO A 492 16.57 -27.19 -2.76
CA PRO A 492 17.33 -26.23 -3.56
C PRO A 492 17.09 -24.75 -3.18
N TYR A 493 15.88 -24.41 -2.70
CA TYR A 493 15.55 -23.05 -2.26
C TYR A 493 16.10 -22.74 -0.86
N LEU A 494 16.36 -23.79 -0.06
CA LEU A 494 16.85 -23.68 1.30
C LEU A 494 18.35 -24.04 1.40
N ASP A 495 19.00 -24.28 0.26
CA ASP A 495 20.41 -24.61 0.21
C ASP A 495 21.24 -23.41 0.70
N GLY A 496 22.09 -23.64 1.69
CA GLY A 496 22.84 -22.60 2.39
C GLY A 496 22.21 -22.06 3.68
N PHE A 497 21.00 -22.52 4.07
CA PHE A 497 20.39 -22.15 5.36
C PHE A 497 20.35 -23.34 6.35
N ALA A 498 20.71 -23.09 7.61
CA ALA A 498 20.53 -24.06 8.69
C ALA A 498 19.09 -23.98 9.24
N VAL A 499 18.18 -24.80 8.70
CA VAL A 499 16.74 -24.77 9.03
C VAL A 499 16.27 -26.09 9.65
N ASP A 500 15.58 -26.02 10.78
CA ASP A 500 14.80 -27.13 11.34
C ASP A 500 13.34 -27.03 10.89
N ILE A 501 12.85 -28.05 10.19
CA ILE A 501 11.51 -28.07 9.60
C ILE A 501 10.64 -29.09 10.29
N LYS A 502 9.54 -28.62 10.87
CA LYS A 502 8.50 -29.43 11.49
C LYS A 502 7.25 -29.40 10.65
N TYR A 503 6.61 -30.56 10.50
CA TYR A 503 5.41 -30.72 9.70
C TYR A 503 4.36 -31.49 10.49
N ASP A 504 3.11 -31.04 10.42
CA ASP A 504 1.97 -31.77 10.98
C ASP A 504 0.66 -31.42 10.25
N VAL A 505 -0.33 -32.31 10.36
CA VAL A 505 -1.65 -32.15 9.74
C VAL A 505 -2.71 -32.12 10.84
N PHE A 506 -3.58 -31.11 10.76
CA PHE A 506 -4.58 -30.82 11.75
C PHE A 506 -5.98 -30.89 11.15
N ARG A 507 -6.94 -31.16 12.02
CA ARG A 507 -8.36 -30.91 11.79
C ARG A 507 -8.78 -29.69 12.59
N VAL A 508 -9.51 -28.77 11.96
CA VAL A 508 -10.14 -27.64 12.65
C VAL A 508 -11.36 -28.18 13.42
N VAL A 509 -11.36 -28.05 14.74
CA VAL A 509 -12.41 -28.59 15.63
C VAL A 509 -13.32 -27.51 16.23
N TYR A 510 -12.96 -26.24 16.03
CA TYR A 510 -13.74 -25.09 16.45
C TYR A 510 -13.32 -23.85 15.64
N VAL A 511 -14.31 -23.01 15.34
CA VAL A 511 -14.16 -21.69 14.74
C VAL A 511 -15.14 -20.74 15.44
N SER A 512 -14.68 -19.58 15.90
CA SER A 512 -15.56 -18.58 16.52
C SER A 512 -16.53 -18.00 15.48
N GLY A 513 -17.84 -18.05 15.78
CA GLY A 513 -18.89 -17.47 14.93
C GLY A 513 -19.54 -18.42 13.91
N ASP A 514 -19.10 -19.67 13.79
CA ASP A 514 -19.80 -20.70 13.01
C ASP A 514 -21.03 -21.21 13.81
N THR A 515 -22.21 -20.68 13.50
CA THR A 515 -23.48 -21.20 14.05
C THR A 515 -23.93 -22.45 13.31
N ASP A 516 -23.61 -23.62 13.87
CA ASP A 516 -24.39 -24.85 13.67
C ASP A 516 -24.53 -25.68 14.98
N SER A 517 -24.30 -25.07 16.14
CA SER A 517 -24.55 -25.70 17.45
C SER A 517 -25.24 -24.74 18.42
N VAL A 518 -26.33 -24.12 17.99
CA VAL A 518 -27.35 -23.64 18.93
C VAL A 518 -28.38 -24.74 19.04
N LEU A 519 -28.29 -25.58 20.09
CA LEU A 519 -29.42 -26.20 20.78
C LEU A 519 -28.92 -26.97 22.02
N ASN A 520 -29.53 -26.63 23.16
CA ASN A 520 -29.47 -27.27 24.49
C ASN A 520 -28.35 -26.88 25.46
N ALA A 521 -28.51 -25.72 26.09
CA ALA A 521 -28.73 -25.68 27.53
C ALA A 521 -29.53 -24.43 27.90
N GLN A 522 -30.78 -24.64 28.33
CA GLN A 522 -31.64 -23.62 28.92
C GLN A 522 -30.98 -23.09 30.21
N PHE A 523 -30.87 -21.77 30.37
CA PHE A 523 -31.23 -21.07 31.61
C PHE A 523 -31.44 -19.58 31.32
N CYS A 524 -32.68 -19.13 31.50
CA CYS A 524 -33.06 -17.74 31.70
C CYS A 524 -33.37 -17.57 33.20
N PRO A 525 -33.22 -16.37 33.78
CA PRO A 525 -34.37 -15.47 33.82
C PRO A 525 -34.09 -14.03 33.38
N GLN A 526 -35.20 -13.39 32.97
CA GLN A 526 -35.35 -12.16 32.18
C GLN A 526 -35.23 -10.85 32.97
N GLN A 527 -35.12 -9.76 32.18
CA GLN A 527 -35.75 -8.40 32.25
C GLN A 527 -34.68 -7.29 32.10
N HIS A 528 -34.75 -6.28 31.23
CA HIS A 528 -35.86 -5.57 30.58
C HIS A 528 -35.47 -4.99 29.18
N THR A 529 -36.53 -4.64 28.45
CA THR A 529 -36.78 -4.34 27.03
C THR A 529 -36.44 -2.89 26.57
N VAL A 530 -36.55 -2.64 25.23
CA VAL A 530 -36.99 -1.39 24.50
C VAL A 530 -35.83 -0.53 23.90
N LEU A 531 -35.74 -0.02 22.64
CA LEU A 531 -36.59 0.09 21.41
C LEU A 531 -35.71 0.46 20.17
N GLU A 532 -36.12 -0.04 18.99
CA GLU A 532 -36.28 0.57 17.64
C GLU A 532 -35.38 1.64 16.96
N ASN A 533 -35.21 1.40 15.64
CA ASN A 533 -35.12 2.29 14.44
C ASN A 533 -33.87 3.19 14.29
N GLU A 534 -33.33 3.55 13.12
CA GLU A 534 -33.88 3.75 11.77
C GLU A 534 -32.76 3.82 10.70
N VAL A 535 -33.16 3.81 9.43
CA VAL A 535 -32.41 3.83 8.16
C VAL A 535 -31.96 5.26 7.79
N ASP A 536 -30.75 5.47 7.22
CA ASP A 536 -30.60 6.16 5.91
C ASP A 536 -29.16 6.31 5.35
N LYS A 537 -29.17 6.49 4.02
CA LYS A 537 -28.13 6.68 2.98
C LYS A 537 -26.93 7.58 3.28
N LYS A 538 -25.80 7.33 2.58
CA LYS A 538 -24.79 8.36 2.29
C LYS A 538 -24.21 8.30 0.88
N GLU A 539 -24.08 9.50 0.33
CA GLU A 539 -23.56 9.93 -0.97
C GLU A 539 -22.02 9.87 -1.06
N ALA A 540 -21.52 9.82 -2.29
CA ALA A 540 -20.11 9.84 -2.65
C ALA A 540 -19.51 11.26 -2.62
N TYR A 541 -18.29 11.40 -2.07
CA TYR A 541 -17.53 12.65 -2.03
C TYR A 541 -16.28 12.58 -2.92
N PRO A 542 -15.92 13.64 -3.67
CA PRO A 542 -14.61 13.76 -4.32
C PRO A 542 -13.51 14.05 -3.28
N VAL A 543 -12.36 13.40 -3.44
CA VAL A 543 -11.22 13.44 -2.50
C VAL A 543 -10.42 14.73 -2.71
N VAL A 544 -10.63 15.73 -1.86
CA VAL A 544 -9.68 16.82 -1.59
C VAL A 544 -9.09 16.58 -0.22
N GLN A 545 -7.77 16.53 -0.11
CA GLN A 545 -7.09 16.36 1.17
C GLN A 545 -6.48 17.69 1.61
N GLU A 546 -7.16 18.37 2.53
CA GLU A 546 -6.70 19.64 3.12
C GLU A 546 -5.78 19.36 4.32
N PHE A 547 -4.66 20.08 4.40
CA PHE A 547 -3.74 19.99 5.54
C PHE A 547 -3.59 21.35 6.21
N LYS A 548 -3.58 21.34 7.55
CA LYS A 548 -3.51 22.59 8.32
C LYS A 548 -2.12 23.22 8.33
N ASP A 549 -1.06 22.46 8.08
CA ASP A 549 0.31 22.95 7.92
C ASP A 549 1.08 21.87 7.15
N LEU A 550 1.53 22.16 5.92
CA LEU A 550 2.48 21.32 5.16
C LEU A 550 3.89 21.75 5.52
#